data_AF-A0A3D5Z800-F1
#
_entry.id   AF-A0A3D5Z800-F1
#
_cell.length_a   1.000
_cell.length_b   1.000
_cell.length_c   1.000
_cell.angle_alpha   90.00
_cell.angle_beta   90.00
_cell.angle_gamma   90.00
#
_symmetry.space_group_name_H-M   'P 1'
#
loop_
_entity.id
_entity.type
_entity.pdbx_description
1 polymer ?
#
loop_
_entity_poly.entity_id
_entity_poly.type
_entity_poly.pdbx_seq_one_letter_code
_entity_poly.pdbx_strand_id
1 'polypeptide(L)'
;MYCSRCGAALSSKSPLCPKCHAMMSSEQLQQRKEINGANNAYMERLDAINKRNEGYREKKITNTNNAAYYVFLAICLIIITLIVAFVIVRR
;
A
#
# COMPACT_ATOMS: atom_id res chain seq x y z
N MET A 1 -0.34 -21.31 22.74
CA MET A 1 -1.19 -22.51 22.76
C MET A 1 -0.47 -23.66 22.04
N TYR A 2 -0.41 -24.85 22.65
CA TYR A 2 0.30 -26.01 22.11
C TYR A 2 -0.66 -27.17 21.83
N CYS A 3 -0.39 -27.97 20.81
CA CYS A 3 -1.21 -29.11 20.44
C CYS A 3 -1.13 -30.20 21.51
N SER A 4 -2.27 -30.64 22.04
CA SER A 4 -2.35 -31.72 23.03
C SER A 4 -1.89 -33.08 22.51
N ARG A 5 -1.91 -33.30 21.19
CA ARG A 5 -1.47 -34.56 20.56
C ARG A 5 0.02 -34.61 20.23
N CYS A 6 0.62 -33.51 19.80
CA CYS A 6 2.00 -33.53 19.27
C CYS A 6 2.93 -32.48 19.86
N GLY A 7 2.44 -31.66 20.81
CA GLY A 7 3.21 -30.61 21.47
C GLY A 7 3.60 -29.43 20.59
N ALA A 8 3.27 -29.44 19.29
CA ALA A 8 3.61 -28.34 18.39
C ALA A 8 2.82 -27.05 18.73
N ALA A 9 3.43 -25.89 18.48
CA ALA A 9 2.74 -24.61 18.60
C ALA A 9 1.55 -24.55 17.63
N LEU A 10 0.38 -24.12 18.14
CA LEU A 10 -0.84 -23.98 17.33
C LEU A 10 -0.87 -22.61 16.66
N SER A 11 -1.27 -22.59 15.40
CA SER A 11 -1.42 -21.37 14.60
C SER A 11 -2.75 -20.68 14.93
N SER A 12 -2.75 -19.35 14.99
CA SER A 12 -3.98 -18.55 15.14
C SER A 12 -4.86 -18.59 13.89
N LYS A 13 -4.33 -19.02 12.73
CA LYS A 13 -5.01 -18.97 11.43
C LYS A 13 -5.90 -20.18 11.15
N SER A 14 -5.57 -21.37 11.66
CA SER A 14 -6.29 -22.62 11.39
C SER A 14 -6.74 -23.34 12.66
N PRO A 15 -7.92 -24.00 12.68
CA PRO A 15 -8.36 -24.83 13.80
C PRO A 15 -7.65 -26.20 13.85
N LEU A 16 -6.77 -26.48 12.89
CA LEU A 16 -6.00 -27.70 12.78
C LEU A 16 -4.54 -27.44 13.16
N CYS A 17 -3.93 -28.41 13.84
CA CYS A 17 -2.51 -28.37 14.15
C CYS A 17 -1.68 -28.45 12.86
N PRO A 18 -0.71 -27.55 12.65
CA PRO A 18 0.10 -27.55 11.42
C PRO A 18 1.05 -28.76 11.30
N LYS A 19 1.34 -29.45 12.41
CA LYS A 19 2.27 -30.60 12.42
C LYS A 19 1.55 -31.93 12.27
N CYS A 20 0.51 -32.16 13.08
CA CYS A 20 -0.19 -33.46 13.13
C CYS A 20 -1.59 -33.43 12.53
N HIS A 21 -2.05 -32.28 12.02
CA HIS A 21 -3.39 -32.08 11.45
C HIS A 21 -4.55 -32.43 12.39
N ALA A 22 -4.26 -32.63 13.69
CA ALA A 22 -5.29 -32.85 14.69
C ALA A 22 -6.08 -31.57 14.92
N MET A 23 -7.40 -31.73 15.11
CA MET A 23 -8.27 -30.65 15.50
C MET A 23 -7.94 -30.17 16.93
N MET A 24 -7.95 -28.85 17.12
CA MET A 24 -7.78 -28.22 18.43
C MET A 24 -8.92 -28.61 19.38
N SER A 25 -8.65 -28.63 20.70
CA SER A 25 -9.71 -28.88 21.68
C SER A 25 -10.69 -27.69 21.76
N SER A 26 -11.87 -27.93 22.32
CA SER A 26 -12.91 -26.90 22.51
C SER A 26 -12.38 -25.69 23.28
N GLU A 27 -11.62 -25.90 24.35
CA GLU A 27 -10.99 -24.84 25.14
C GLU A 27 -10.02 -24.00 24.29
N GLN A 28 -9.20 -24.66 23.46
CA GLN A 28 -8.24 -23.96 22.60
C GLN A 28 -8.93 -23.19 21.47
N LEU A 29 -10.05 -23.71 20.96
CA LEU A 29 -10.91 -23.00 20.00
C LEU A 29 -11.59 -21.79 20.64
N GLN A 30 -11.97 -21.86 21.92
CA GLN A 30 -12.56 -20.75 22.67
C GLN A 30 -11.52 -19.65 22.95
N GLN A 31 -10.34 -20.02 23.45
CA GLN A 31 -9.21 -19.09 23.60
C GLN A 31 -8.84 -18.44 22.27
N ARG A 32 -8.87 -19.18 21.16
CA ARG A 32 -8.67 -18.62 19.82
C ARG A 32 -9.73 -17.57 19.48
N LYS A 33 -11.01 -17.82 19.80
CA LYS A 33 -12.10 -16.85 19.57
C LYS A 33 -11.91 -15.59 20.39
N GLU A 34 -11.43 -15.70 21.63
CA GLU A 34 -11.16 -14.54 22.49
C GLU A 34 -9.97 -13.72 21.97
N ILE A 35 -8.85 -14.39 21.63
CA ILE A 35 -7.64 -13.73 21.10
C ILE A 35 -7.92 -13.08 19.75
N ASN A 36 -8.61 -13.78 18.84
CA ASN A 36 -8.95 -13.21 17.54
C ASN A 36 -10.03 -12.14 17.70
N GLY A 37 -11.07 -12.38 18.50
CA GLY A 37 -12.18 -11.46 18.74
C GLY A 37 -11.78 -10.10 19.32
N ALA A 38 -10.82 -10.09 20.26
CA ALA A 38 -10.29 -8.85 20.83
C ALA A 38 -9.46 -8.03 19.84
N ASN A 39 -8.81 -8.67 18.87
CA ASN A 39 -7.98 -8.01 17.87
C ASN A 39 -8.78 -7.35 16.74
N ASN A 40 -10.09 -7.57 16.66
CA ASN A 40 -10.93 -7.07 15.58
C ASN A 40 -11.07 -5.54 15.60
N ALA A 41 -11.43 -4.97 16.75
CA ALA A 41 -11.72 -3.54 16.85
C ALA A 41 -10.46 -2.67 16.71
N TYR A 42 -9.31 -3.17 17.17
CA TYR A 42 -8.03 -2.49 17.00
C TYR A 42 -7.55 -2.57 15.54
N MET A 43 -7.66 -3.74 14.91
CA MET A 43 -7.29 -3.91 13.50
C MET A 43 -8.20 -3.12 12.56
N GLU A 44 -9.50 -3.04 12.85
CA GLU A 44 -10.44 -2.22 12.09
C GLU A 44 -10.10 -0.72 12.15
N ARG A 45 -9.69 -0.24 13.33
CA ARG A 45 -9.20 1.14 13.49
C ARG A 45 -7.90 1.38 12.72
N LEU A 46 -6.98 0.41 12.71
CA LEU A 46 -5.74 0.48 11.93
C LEU A 46 -6.00 0.49 10.42
N ASP A 47 -6.91 -0.35 9.93
CA ASP A 47 -7.31 -0.35 8.51
C ASP A 47 -7.95 0.98 8.10
N ALA A 48 -8.78 1.58 8.95
CA ALA A 48 -9.37 2.89 8.71
C ALA A 48 -8.31 4.02 8.68
N ILE A 49 -7.23 3.90 9.47
CA ILE A 49 -6.11 4.85 9.45
C ILE A 49 -5.27 4.65 8.18
N ASN A 50 -4.96 3.40 7.81
CA ASN A 50 -4.22 3.08 6.59
C ASN A 50 -4.94 3.54 5.32
N LYS A 51 -6.25 3.29 5.19
CA LYS A 51 -7.05 3.79 4.06
C LYS A 51 -7.03 5.31 3.94
N ARG A 52 -7.07 6.03 5.07
CA ARG A 52 -6.95 7.50 5.05
C ARG A 52 -5.57 7.96 4.57
N ASN A 53 -4.51 7.24 4.92
CA ASN A 53 -3.15 7.57 4.51
C ASN A 53 -2.88 7.23 3.04
N GLU A 54 -3.49 6.18 2.49
CA GLU A 54 -3.39 5.82 1.07
C GLU A 54 -3.99 6.90 0.16
N GLY A 55 -5.17 7.43 0.50
CA GLY A 55 -5.80 8.53 -0.26
C GLY A 55 -5.00 9.84 -0.28
N TYR A 56 -4.14 10.06 0.73
CA TYR A 56 -3.23 11.21 0.76
C TYR A 56 -2.02 11.05 -0.18
N ARG A 57 -1.64 9.81 -0.50
CA ARG A 57 -0.47 9.51 -1.32
C ARG A 57 -0.74 9.70 -2.82
N GLU A 58 -1.95 9.39 -3.28
CA GLU A 58 -2.36 9.63 -4.68
C GLU A 58 -2.54 11.11 -4.99
N LYS A 59 -3.11 11.89 -4.06
CA LYS A 59 -3.39 13.32 -4.27
C LYS A 59 -2.14 14.21 -4.38
N LYS A 60 -0.99 13.75 -3.87
CA LYS A 60 0.25 14.53 -3.90
C LYS A 60 1.02 14.41 -5.22
N ILE A 61 0.73 13.41 -6.05
CA ILE A 61 1.46 13.17 -7.32
C ILE A 61 0.91 14.04 -8.47
N THR A 62 -0.35 14.50 -8.39
CA THR A 62 -1.00 15.24 -9.48
C THR A 62 -0.79 16.76 -9.45
N ASN A 63 -0.14 17.30 -8.41
CA ASN A 63 0.12 18.74 -8.29
C ASN A 63 1.59 19.08 -8.54
N THR A 64 2.07 18.76 -9.73
CA THR A 64 3.33 19.34 -10.22
C THR A 64 3.00 20.19 -11.45
N ASN A 65 3.16 21.50 -11.30
CA ASN A 65 2.93 22.52 -12.34
C ASN A 65 3.95 22.43 -13.50
N ASN A 66 4.46 21.24 -13.78
CA ASN A 66 5.46 20.96 -14.81
C ASN A 66 4.91 21.29 -16.20
N ALA A 67 3.58 21.31 -16.37
CA ALA A 67 2.93 21.80 -17.59
C ALA A 67 3.37 23.22 -17.96
N ALA A 68 3.49 24.13 -16.99
CA ALA A 68 3.93 25.50 -17.24
C ALA A 68 5.40 25.56 -17.71
N TYR A 69 6.25 24.70 -17.16
CA TYR A 69 7.65 24.59 -17.56
C TYR A 69 7.81 24.09 -19.00
N TYR A 70 7.06 23.05 -19.38
CA TYR A 70 7.09 22.53 -20.75
C TYR A 70 6.56 23.54 -21.78
N VAL A 71 5.52 24.31 -21.43
CA VAL A 71 4.99 25.38 -22.28
C VAL A 71 6.03 26.49 -22.50
N PHE A 72 6.72 26.93 -21.44
CA PHE A 72 7.79 27.92 -21.55
C PHE A 72 8.94 27.44 -22.44
N LEU A 73 9.39 26.19 -22.25
CA LEU A 73 10.47 25.60 -23.03
C LEU A 73 10.13 25.53 -24.53
N ALA A 74 8.88 25.18 -24.87
CA ALA A 74 8.43 25.14 -26.26
C ALA A 74 8.47 26.52 -26.95
N ILE A 75 8.07 27.58 -26.24
CA ILE A 75 8.10 28.96 -26.77
C ILE A 75 9.55 29.40 -27.06
N CYS A 76 10.48 29.12 -26.14
CA CYS A 76 11.89 29.46 -26.35
C CYS A 76 12.48 28.78 -27.59
N LEU A 77 12.15 27.50 -27.83
CA LEU A 77 12.63 26.78 -29.02
C LEU A 77 12.11 27.41 -30.32
N ILE A 78 10.84 27.83 -30.37
CA ILE A 78 10.25 28.49 -31.54
C ILE A 78 10.96 29.82 -31.84
N ILE A 79 11.27 30.62 -30.81
CA ILE A 79 11.96 31.90 -30.99
C ILE A 79 13.38 31.67 -31.55
N ILE A 80 14.09 30.68 -31.01
CA ILE A 80 15.45 30.35 -31.47
C ILE A 80 15.44 29.91 -32.95
N THR A 81 14.50 29.07 -33.36
CA THR A 81 14.42 28.63 -34.77
C THR A 81 14.09 29.77 -35.72
N LEU A 82 13.23 30.71 -35.31
CA LEU A 82 12.93 31.92 -36.09
C LEU A 82 14.16 32.82 -36.25
N ILE A 83 14.94 33.02 -35.19
CA ILE A 83 16.18 33.81 -35.25
C ILE A 83 17.19 33.16 -36.19
N VAL A 84 17.40 31.84 -36.09
CA VAL A 84 18.34 31.12 -36.96
C VAL A 84 17.90 31.19 -38.42
N ALA A 85 16.61 30.95 -38.71
CA ALA A 85 16.06 31.07 -40.05
C ALA A 85 16.25 32.49 -40.60
N PHE A 86 15.97 33.52 -39.79
CA PHE A 86 16.17 34.90 -40.18
C PHE A 86 17.64 35.22 -40.50
N VAL A 87 18.57 34.75 -39.67
CA VAL A 87 20.01 34.93 -39.91
C VAL A 87 20.46 34.25 -41.20
N ILE A 88 19.95 33.05 -41.49
CA ILE A 88 20.25 32.33 -42.75
C ILE A 88 19.68 33.08 -43.96
N VAL A 89 18.44 33.58 -43.88
CA VAL A 89 17.79 34.31 -44.97
C VAL A 89 18.45 35.66 -45.24
N ARG A 90 18.97 36.32 -44.19
CA ARG A 90 19.60 37.64 -44.31
C ARG A 90 21.09 37.59 -44.69
N ARG A 91 21.70 36.41 -44.69
CA ARG A 91 23.10 36.16 -45.05
C ARG A 91 23.19 35.80 -46.53
#